data_AF-A0A1F5ANF2-F1
#
_entry.id   AF-A0A1F5ANF2-F1
#
_cell.length_a   1.000
_cell.length_b   1.000
_cell.length_c   1.000
_cell.angle_alpha   90.00
_cell.angle_beta   90.00
_cell.angle_gamma   90.00
#
_symmetry.space_group_name_H-M   'P 1'
#
loop_
_entity.id
_entity.type
_entity.pdbx_description
1 polymer ?
#
loop_
_entity_poly.entity_id
_entity_poly.type
_entity_poly.pdbx_seq_one_letter_code
_entity_poly.pdbx_strand_id
1 'polypeptide(L)'
;MKNRPRILLALAFLLAGACASNRTVKALDPESREFLSTVRYLISKEERRAFLALPDEAGRKLWVEDFWKKRDTKPETAENEFKAEYLKRIDDANRLFKEGSTPGWLGDRGHLYITLGPPDNRETYPRGVSFYGVPTEIWYYNFFPIVFIDDSWTGNYRLAPESAAQVGELNRAQVLLKPPSFGPDGAAAADFELTLSKVKDGETLARLRLPYKDIWFKAEGDRFQATLDLEAEVTDASGKTVWQDKKSYPIAFGREEFLKAIRQDFLAEIPVRLAPGEYEIRVSLKNAAGEGRAAVKKEKLVL
;
A
#
# COMPACT_ATOMS: atom_id res chain seq x y z
N MET A 1 -8.29 45.04 35.85
CA MET A 1 -6.88 44.57 35.94
C MET A 1 -6.85 43.04 35.86
N LYS A 2 -6.27 42.55 34.76
CA LYS A 2 -5.71 41.22 34.40
C LYS A 2 -6.04 39.98 35.27
N ASN A 3 -6.84 39.08 34.69
CA ASN A 3 -6.86 37.63 34.98
C ASN A 3 -5.55 36.96 34.52
N ARG A 4 -4.97 36.09 35.36
CA ARG A 4 -3.79 35.25 35.05
C ARG A 4 -4.16 33.76 34.94
N PRO A 5 -3.39 32.95 34.18
CA PRO A 5 -3.92 31.82 33.42
C PRO A 5 -3.84 30.47 34.14
N ARG A 6 -4.89 29.66 33.99
CA ARG A 6 -4.90 28.21 34.28
C ARG A 6 -4.42 27.44 33.05
N ILE A 7 -3.12 27.46 32.75
CA ILE A 7 -2.51 26.57 31.74
C ILE A 7 -1.15 26.12 32.28
N LEU A 8 -1.13 25.12 33.16
CA LEU A 8 0.12 24.47 33.59
C LEU A 8 -0.06 22.98 33.99
N LEU A 9 -1.27 22.40 33.87
CA LEU A 9 -1.52 21.03 34.34
C LEU A 9 -1.59 19.94 33.25
N ALA A 10 -1.44 20.29 31.96
CA ALA A 10 -1.55 19.33 30.87
C ALA A 10 -0.20 18.72 30.40
N LEU A 11 0.95 19.26 30.84
CA LEU A 11 2.27 18.78 30.39
C LEU A 11 2.87 17.67 31.28
N ALA A 12 2.37 17.47 32.50
CA ALA A 12 2.94 16.51 33.46
C ALA A 12 2.51 15.05 33.22
N PHE A 13 1.34 14.82 32.60
CA PHE A 13 0.81 13.47 32.37
C PHE A 13 1.47 12.73 31.18
N LEU A 14 1.97 13.47 30.17
CA LEU A 14 2.66 12.86 29.02
C LEU A 14 4.09 12.40 29.37
N LEU A 15 4.77 13.05 30.31
CA LEU A 15 6.11 12.68 30.77
C LEU A 15 6.12 11.45 31.71
N ALA A 16 5.06 11.24 32.50
CA ALA A 16 4.99 10.11 33.43
C ALA A 16 4.87 8.73 32.73
N GLY A 17 4.10 8.65 31.64
CA GLY A 17 3.93 7.41 30.87
C GLY A 17 5.20 6.96 30.13
N ALA A 18 5.97 7.91 29.59
CA ALA A 18 7.25 7.63 28.93
C ALA A 18 8.30 7.11 29.93
N CYS A 19 8.43 7.75 31.09
CA CYS A 19 9.36 7.34 32.14
C CYS A 19 9.06 5.95 32.74
N ALA A 20 7.79 5.60 32.94
CA ALA A 20 7.40 4.28 33.42
C ALA A 20 7.78 3.18 32.41
N SER A 21 7.44 3.37 31.13
CA SER A 21 7.75 2.39 30.08
C SER A 21 9.25 2.14 29.90
N ASN A 22 10.08 3.18 30.06
CA ASN A 22 11.52 3.08 29.88
C ASN A 22 12.20 2.36 31.06
N ARG A 23 11.65 2.50 32.27
CA ARG A 23 12.07 1.70 33.44
C ARG A 23 11.72 0.23 33.26
N THR A 24 10.53 -0.08 32.74
CA THR A 24 10.11 -1.46 32.49
C THR A 24 11.00 -2.15 31.45
N VAL A 25 11.37 -1.47 30.36
CA VAL A 25 12.30 -2.05 29.37
C VAL A 25 13.66 -2.35 29.98
N LYS A 26 14.21 -1.46 30.82
CA LYS A 26 15.51 -1.68 31.47
C LYS A 26 15.51 -2.85 32.45
N ALA A 27 14.35 -3.21 32.99
CA ALA A 27 14.19 -4.33 33.91
C ALA A 27 14.07 -5.70 33.21
N LEU A 28 13.93 -5.72 31.88
CA LEU A 28 13.88 -6.95 31.10
C LEU A 28 15.26 -7.62 31.03
N ASP A 29 15.25 -8.94 30.87
CA ASP A 29 16.41 -9.74 30.53
C ASP A 29 17.04 -9.28 29.18
N PRO A 30 18.34 -9.55 28.94
CA PRO A 30 19.02 -9.08 27.73
C PRO A 30 18.35 -9.52 26.42
N GLU A 31 17.83 -10.75 26.36
CA GLU A 31 17.19 -11.31 25.16
C GLU A 31 15.89 -10.57 24.84
N SER A 32 15.04 -10.36 25.84
CA SER A 32 13.79 -9.60 25.70
C SER A 32 14.04 -8.13 25.33
N ARG A 33 15.11 -7.51 25.83
CA ARG A 33 15.50 -6.15 25.45
C ARG A 33 15.95 -6.08 24.00
N GLU A 34 16.77 -7.02 23.58
CA GLU A 34 17.25 -7.10 22.20
C GLU A 34 16.08 -7.34 21.25
N PHE A 35 15.19 -8.28 21.58
CA PHE A 35 13.97 -8.53 20.81
C PHE A 35 13.17 -7.24 20.59
N LEU A 36 12.82 -6.51 21.65
CA LEU A 36 12.07 -5.24 21.54
C LEU A 36 12.80 -4.18 20.73
N SER A 37 14.13 -4.17 20.77
CA SER A 37 14.94 -3.29 19.95
C SER A 37 14.80 -3.66 18.48
N THR A 38 15.03 -4.94 18.16
CA THR A 38 15.00 -5.50 16.81
C THR A 38 13.65 -5.32 16.13
N VAL A 39 12.54 -5.57 16.83
CA VAL A 39 11.19 -5.49 16.23
C VAL A 39 10.55 -4.10 16.32
N ARG A 40 11.29 -3.05 16.67
CA ARG A 40 10.73 -1.70 16.94
C ARG A 40 9.88 -1.11 15.82
N TYR A 41 10.17 -1.47 14.57
CA TYR A 41 9.47 -0.98 13.38
C TYR A 41 8.27 -1.85 12.99
N LEU A 42 8.10 -2.98 13.68
CA LEU A 42 7.11 -4.01 13.39
C LEU A 42 6.09 -4.19 14.51
N ILE A 43 6.52 -4.08 15.77
CA ILE A 43 5.67 -4.30 16.94
C ILE A 43 4.69 -3.12 17.12
N SER A 44 3.40 -3.43 17.26
CA SER A 44 2.39 -2.40 17.52
C SER A 44 2.51 -1.87 18.95
N LYS A 45 1.84 -0.74 19.23
CA LYS A 45 1.82 -0.17 20.59
C LYS A 45 1.14 -1.12 21.57
N GLU A 46 0.11 -1.80 21.13
CA GLU A 46 -0.70 -2.76 21.89
C GLU A 46 0.10 -4.03 22.16
N GLU A 47 0.76 -4.59 21.14
CA GLU A 47 1.63 -5.76 21.26
C GLU A 47 2.81 -5.46 22.20
N ARG A 48 3.44 -4.29 22.07
CA ARG A 48 4.52 -3.88 22.96
C ARG A 48 4.08 -3.77 24.41
N ARG A 49 2.87 -3.23 24.66
CA ARG A 49 2.31 -3.17 26.02
C ARG A 49 2.04 -4.58 26.57
N ALA A 50 1.48 -5.47 25.75
CA ALA A 50 1.22 -6.85 26.14
C ALA A 50 2.52 -7.58 26.49
N PHE A 51 3.56 -7.44 25.67
CA PHE A 51 4.87 -8.04 25.93
C PHE A 51 5.51 -7.56 27.23
N LEU A 52 5.43 -6.25 27.51
CA LEU A 52 5.96 -5.67 28.75
C LEU A 52 5.17 -6.06 30.01
N ALA A 53 3.92 -6.50 29.86
CA ALA A 53 3.07 -6.94 30.97
C ALA A 53 3.31 -8.41 31.36
N LEU A 54 4.04 -9.18 30.54
CA LEU A 54 4.37 -10.57 30.85
C LEU A 54 5.29 -10.64 32.08
N PRO A 55 4.98 -11.49 33.08
CA PRO A 55 5.69 -11.51 34.35
C PRO A 55 7.07 -12.16 34.24
N ASP A 56 7.18 -13.27 33.50
CA ASP A 56 8.37 -14.13 33.47
C ASP A 56 8.98 -14.28 32.07
N GLU A 57 10.24 -14.74 32.03
CA GLU A 57 11.02 -14.94 30.80
C GLU A 57 10.45 -16.05 29.91
N ALA A 58 9.92 -17.13 30.49
CA ALA A 58 9.38 -18.24 29.72
C ALA A 58 8.13 -17.81 28.95
N GLY A 59 7.24 -17.05 29.59
CA GLY A 59 6.09 -16.42 28.94
C GLY A 59 6.50 -15.47 27.82
N ARG A 60 7.60 -14.72 27.97
CA ARG A 60 8.12 -13.84 26.90
C ARG A 60 8.66 -14.63 25.71
N LYS A 61 9.36 -15.75 25.92
CA LYS A 61 9.85 -16.61 24.84
C LYS A 61 8.71 -17.15 23.99
N LEU A 62 7.67 -17.71 24.64
CA LEU A 62 6.47 -18.17 23.95
C LEU A 62 5.78 -17.04 23.17
N TRP A 63 5.72 -15.83 23.76
CA TRP A 63 5.15 -14.68 23.08
C TRP A 63 5.96 -14.27 21.83
N VAL A 64 7.29 -14.33 21.88
CA VAL A 64 8.17 -14.05 20.73
C VAL A 64 7.94 -15.07 19.61
N GLU A 65 7.82 -16.35 19.95
CA GLU A 65 7.50 -17.40 18.97
C GLU A 65 6.15 -17.12 18.29
N ASP A 66 5.11 -16.84 19.08
CA ASP A 66 3.78 -16.50 18.57
C ASP A 66 3.79 -15.21 17.73
N PHE A 67 4.59 -14.22 18.11
CA PHE A 67 4.71 -12.95 17.39
C PHE A 67 5.19 -13.15 15.96
N TRP A 68 6.20 -14.02 15.77
CA TRP A 68 6.73 -14.36 14.44
C TRP A 68 5.80 -15.30 13.69
N LYS A 69 5.27 -16.33 14.36
CA LYS A 69 4.35 -17.30 13.75
C LYS A 69 3.11 -16.64 13.14
N LYS A 70 2.56 -15.61 13.79
CA LYS A 70 1.42 -14.83 13.26
C LYS A 70 1.74 -14.03 11.99
N ARG A 71 3.02 -13.81 11.69
CA ARG A 71 3.50 -13.03 10.54
C ARG A 71 4.13 -13.91 9.47
N ASP A 72 4.09 -15.23 9.64
CA ASP A 72 4.59 -16.17 8.66
C ASP A 72 3.81 -16.07 7.36
N THR A 73 4.52 -15.87 6.25
CA THR A 73 3.92 -15.74 4.92
C THR A 73 3.68 -17.10 4.28
N LYS A 74 4.45 -18.13 4.63
CA LYS A 74 4.35 -19.47 4.07
C LYS A 74 4.49 -20.50 5.20
N PRO A 75 3.45 -20.67 6.02
CA PRO A 75 3.48 -21.58 7.16
C PRO A 75 3.70 -23.06 6.78
N GLU A 76 3.63 -23.40 5.49
CA GLU A 76 4.00 -24.71 4.95
C GLU A 76 5.51 -24.99 4.94
N THR A 77 6.36 -23.96 5.06
CA THR A 77 7.81 -24.13 5.13
C THR A 77 8.27 -24.22 6.59
N ALA A 78 9.48 -24.77 6.80
CA ALA A 78 10.05 -24.88 8.14
C ALA A 78 10.59 -23.53 8.68
N GLU A 79 10.82 -22.55 7.79
CA GLU A 79 11.43 -21.27 8.13
C GLU A 79 10.44 -20.13 7.94
N ASN A 80 10.37 -19.23 8.90
CA ASN A 80 9.51 -18.05 8.76
C ASN A 80 10.16 -17.04 7.80
N GLU A 81 9.68 -16.96 6.56
CA GLU A 81 10.33 -16.13 5.53
C GLU A 81 10.20 -14.64 5.82
N PHE A 82 9.09 -14.23 6.44
CA PHE A 82 8.89 -12.84 6.84
C PHE A 82 9.96 -12.41 7.86
N LYS A 83 10.21 -13.24 8.88
CA LYS A 83 11.27 -13.02 9.87
C LYS A 83 12.64 -12.98 9.21
N ALA A 84 12.94 -13.94 8.33
CA ALA A 84 14.22 -14.01 7.63
C ALA A 84 14.48 -12.75 6.79
N GLU A 85 13.50 -12.32 5.99
CA GLU A 85 13.60 -11.11 5.18
C GLU A 85 13.69 -9.84 6.03
N TYR A 86 12.91 -9.76 7.13
CA TYR A 86 12.98 -8.62 8.05
C TYR A 86 14.37 -8.46 8.69
N LEU A 87 14.93 -9.56 9.20
CA LEU A 87 16.28 -9.57 9.79
C LEU A 87 17.34 -9.26 8.73
N LYS A 88 17.21 -9.82 7.52
CA LYS A 88 18.09 -9.50 6.39
C LYS A 88 18.09 -8.01 6.08
N ARG A 89 16.93 -7.33 6.12
CA ARG A 89 16.84 -5.88 5.89
C ARG A 89 17.51 -5.07 6.98
N ILE A 90 17.49 -5.53 8.23
CA ILE A 90 18.25 -4.90 9.33
C ILE A 90 19.75 -4.99 9.05
N ASP A 91 20.24 -6.16 8.65
CA ASP A 91 21.65 -6.36 8.34
C ASP A 91 22.10 -5.55 7.12
N ASP A 92 21.28 -5.52 6.07
CA ASP A 92 21.51 -4.68 4.89
C ASP A 92 21.51 -3.19 5.25
N ALA A 93 20.57 -2.73 6.08
CA ALA A 93 20.54 -1.34 6.54
C ALA A 93 21.79 -0.98 7.35
N ASN A 94 22.27 -1.90 8.21
CA ASN A 94 23.52 -1.73 8.94
C ASN A 94 24.75 -1.67 8.02
N ARG A 95 24.76 -2.45 6.95
CA ARG A 95 25.85 -2.45 5.99
C ARG A 95 25.86 -1.19 5.12
N LEU A 96 24.68 -0.73 4.70
CA LEU A 96 24.53 0.34 3.72
C LEU A 96 24.51 1.75 4.33
N PHE A 97 23.94 1.91 5.52
CA PHE A 97 23.58 3.22 6.08
C PHE A 97 24.23 3.49 7.44
N LYS A 98 25.32 2.81 7.78
CA LYS A 98 26.05 3.07 9.02
C LYS A 98 26.69 4.46 8.97
N GLU A 99 26.43 5.25 10.00
CA GLU A 99 26.87 6.64 10.10
C GLU A 99 27.58 6.86 11.44
N GLY A 100 28.90 7.03 11.39
CA GLY A 100 29.72 7.13 12.60
C GLY A 100 29.52 5.95 13.54
N SER A 101 29.12 6.24 14.79
CA SER A 101 28.82 5.25 15.83
C SER A 101 27.37 4.74 15.80
N THR A 102 26.49 5.34 15.00
CA THR A 102 25.07 4.96 14.94
C THR A 102 24.90 3.78 13.99
N PRO A 103 24.32 2.65 14.47
CA PRO A 103 23.92 1.55 13.59
C PRO A 103 22.98 2.02 12.49
N GLY A 104 23.23 1.58 11.25
CA GLY A 104 22.49 2.10 10.08
C GLY A 104 20.99 1.84 10.13
N TRP A 105 20.57 0.73 10.75
CA TRP A 105 19.16 0.40 10.94
C TRP A 105 18.38 1.39 11.81
N LEU A 106 19.06 2.20 12.65
CA LEU A 106 18.43 3.20 13.51
C LEU A 106 18.25 4.57 12.83
N GLY A 107 18.98 4.84 11.75
CA GLY A 107 18.87 6.08 10.98
C GLY A 107 17.63 6.09 10.09
N ASP A 108 17.28 7.26 9.54
CA ASP A 108 16.07 7.43 8.72
C ASP A 108 16.10 6.54 7.47
N ARG A 109 17.26 6.45 6.79
CA ARG A 109 17.47 5.54 5.64
C ARG A 109 17.24 4.09 6.04
N GLY A 110 17.84 3.62 7.14
CA GLY A 110 17.67 2.25 7.60
C GLY A 110 16.23 1.93 8.01
N HIS A 111 15.58 2.83 8.73
CA HIS A 111 14.17 2.71 9.08
C HIS A 111 13.28 2.54 7.84
N LEU A 112 13.45 3.40 6.82
CA LEU A 112 12.67 3.29 5.59
C LEU A 112 13.00 2.01 4.81
N TYR A 113 14.27 1.62 4.73
CA TYR A 113 14.67 0.39 4.04
C TYR A 113 14.07 -0.86 4.69
N ILE A 114 13.99 -0.91 6.02
CA ILE A 114 13.39 -2.03 6.74
C ILE A 114 11.88 -2.08 6.50
N THR A 115 11.21 -0.93 6.59
CA THR A 115 9.74 -0.86 6.52
C THR A 115 9.21 -1.00 5.10
N LEU A 116 9.87 -0.38 4.12
CA LEU A 116 9.44 -0.35 2.72
C LEU A 116 10.16 -1.39 1.85
N GLY A 117 11.30 -1.91 2.30
CA GLY A 117 12.19 -2.72 1.48
C GLY A 117 13.18 -1.87 0.67
N PRO A 118 14.00 -2.50 -0.18
CA PRO A 118 14.90 -1.77 -1.07
C PRO A 118 14.13 -0.89 -2.07
N PRO A 119 14.62 0.32 -2.38
CA PRO A 119 14.06 1.12 -3.47
C PRO A 119 14.40 0.52 -4.84
N ASP A 120 13.61 0.85 -5.86
CA ASP A 120 13.85 0.43 -7.25
C ASP A 120 15.09 1.10 -7.83
N ASN A 121 15.28 2.38 -7.50
CA ASN A 121 16.45 3.15 -7.88
C ASN A 121 16.90 4.06 -6.73
N ARG A 122 18.21 4.31 -6.69
CA ARG A 122 18.84 5.12 -5.65
C ARG A 122 19.86 6.06 -6.28
N GLU A 123 19.59 7.35 -6.20
CA GLU A 123 20.51 8.38 -6.66
C GLU A 123 21.20 9.03 -5.48
N THR A 124 22.51 9.24 -5.59
CA THR A 124 23.32 9.82 -4.52
C THR A 124 24.06 11.03 -5.06
N TYR A 125 23.91 12.15 -4.37
CA TYR A 125 24.48 13.44 -4.69
C TYR A 125 25.32 13.94 -3.51
N PRO A 126 26.58 13.47 -3.35
CA PRO A 126 27.41 13.82 -2.20
C PRO A 126 27.73 15.32 -2.04
N ARG A 127 27.52 16.12 -3.10
CA ARG A 127 27.68 17.58 -3.08
C ARG A 127 26.39 18.32 -3.40
N GLY A 128 25.26 17.64 -3.23
CA GLY A 128 23.93 18.13 -3.55
C GLY A 128 23.57 18.06 -5.03
N VAL A 129 22.27 18.18 -5.29
CA VAL A 129 21.66 18.11 -6.63
C VAL A 129 21.99 19.38 -7.44
N SER A 130 22.13 20.52 -6.75
CA SER A 130 22.54 21.80 -7.32
C SER A 130 23.88 22.24 -6.76
N PHE A 131 24.51 23.23 -7.41
CA PHE A 131 25.80 23.78 -6.99
C PHE A 131 25.82 24.32 -5.55
N TYR A 132 24.66 24.78 -5.03
CA TYR A 132 24.49 25.26 -3.65
C TYR A 132 23.75 24.26 -2.75
N GLY A 133 23.59 23.02 -3.21
CA GLY A 133 22.87 21.98 -2.49
C GLY A 133 23.70 21.34 -1.37
N VAL A 134 23.00 20.68 -0.46
CA VAL A 134 23.58 19.81 0.58
C VAL A 134 23.64 18.36 0.09
N PRO A 135 24.50 17.50 0.64
CA PRO A 135 24.50 16.08 0.30
C PRO A 135 23.09 15.51 0.35
N THR A 136 22.67 14.90 -0.75
CA THR A 136 21.29 14.47 -0.96
C THR A 136 21.29 13.04 -1.50
N GLU A 137 20.35 12.22 -1.03
CA GLU A 137 20.08 10.90 -1.58
C GLU A 137 18.60 10.81 -1.94
N ILE A 138 18.29 10.33 -3.13
CA ILE A 138 16.92 10.20 -3.63
C ILE A 138 16.63 8.73 -3.90
N TRP A 139 15.65 8.19 -3.19
CA TRP A 139 15.19 6.82 -3.33
C TRP A 139 13.88 6.81 -4.10
N TYR A 140 13.79 5.97 -5.11
CA TYR A 140 12.59 5.82 -5.92
C TYR A 140 11.92 4.52 -5.55
N TYR A 141 10.71 4.62 -4.98
CA TYR A 141 9.77 3.51 -4.87
C TYR A 141 8.72 3.73 -5.95
N ASN A 142 8.92 3.05 -7.08
CA ASN A 142 8.24 3.28 -8.33
C ASN A 142 8.40 4.76 -8.74
N PHE A 143 7.32 5.53 -8.68
CA PHE A 143 7.31 6.96 -9.03
C PHE A 143 7.30 7.89 -7.80
N PHE A 144 7.38 7.35 -6.58
CA PHE A 144 7.49 8.16 -5.38
C PHE A 144 8.97 8.41 -5.05
N PRO A 145 9.49 9.63 -5.26
CA PRO A 145 10.80 9.98 -4.76
C PRO A 145 10.68 10.15 -3.24
N ILE A 146 11.66 9.63 -2.52
CA ILE A 146 11.90 9.89 -1.11
C ILE A 146 13.29 10.52 -1.01
N VAL A 147 13.34 11.73 -0.49
CA VAL A 147 14.57 12.53 -0.41
C VAL A 147 15.11 12.46 1.01
N PHE A 148 16.40 12.19 1.10
CA PHE A 148 17.17 12.32 2.33
C PHE A 148 18.25 13.38 2.14
N ILE A 149 18.48 14.20 3.17
CA ILE A 149 19.45 15.30 3.15
C ILE A 149 20.35 15.22 4.38
N ASP A 150 21.62 15.56 4.21
CA ASP A 150 22.57 15.78 5.30
C ASP A 150 22.95 17.27 5.33
N ASP A 151 22.12 18.05 6.02
CA ASP A 151 22.28 19.50 6.17
C ASP A 151 23.59 19.90 6.89
N SER A 152 24.12 18.97 7.68
CA SER A 152 25.23 19.19 8.60
C SER A 152 26.57 18.67 8.06
N TRP A 153 26.59 18.05 6.88
CA TRP A 153 27.79 17.44 6.26
C TRP A 153 28.47 16.40 7.16
N THR A 154 27.67 15.67 7.92
CA THR A 154 28.14 14.67 8.89
C THR A 154 28.12 13.25 8.35
N GLY A 155 27.57 13.05 7.16
CA GLY A 155 27.15 11.77 6.62
C GLY A 155 25.81 11.28 7.17
N ASN A 156 25.14 12.04 8.06
CA ASN A 156 23.85 11.67 8.65
C ASN A 156 22.69 12.19 7.81
N TYR A 157 22.18 11.31 6.95
CA TYR A 157 21.09 11.64 6.04
C TYR A 157 19.75 11.47 6.75
N ARG A 158 19.02 12.57 6.90
CA ARG A 158 17.67 12.60 7.48
C ARG A 158 16.62 12.71 6.40
N LEU A 159 15.45 12.16 6.66
CA LEU A 159 14.30 12.27 5.78
C LEU A 159 13.91 13.74 5.61
N ALA A 160 13.84 14.21 4.36
CA ALA A 160 13.44 15.57 4.08
C ALA A 160 11.95 15.79 4.48
N PRO A 161 11.58 16.96 5.05
CA PRO A 161 10.20 17.20 5.50
C PRO A 161 9.14 16.99 4.41
N GLU A 162 9.42 17.38 3.18
CA GLU A 162 8.57 17.19 2.01
C GLU A 162 8.34 15.70 1.69
N SER A 163 9.32 14.86 2.01
CA SER A 163 9.24 13.41 1.83
C SER A 163 8.45 12.72 2.94
N ALA A 164 8.29 13.32 4.12
CA ALA A 164 7.48 12.74 5.19
C ALA A 164 6.00 12.54 4.78
N ALA A 165 5.43 13.50 4.04
CA ALA A 165 4.10 13.36 3.46
C ALA A 165 4.07 12.27 2.37
N GLN A 166 5.12 12.19 1.54
CA GLN A 166 5.26 11.19 0.49
C GLN A 166 5.38 9.77 1.04
N VAL A 167 6.05 9.56 2.19
CA VAL A 167 6.06 8.27 2.90
C VAL A 167 4.66 7.87 3.34
N GLY A 168 3.86 8.82 3.83
CA GLY A 168 2.47 8.57 4.19
C GLY A 168 1.62 8.16 2.98
N GLU A 169 1.78 8.85 1.86
CA GLU A 169 1.12 8.48 0.60
C GLU A 169 1.65 7.16 0.04
N LEU A 170 2.96 6.89 0.12
CA LEU A 170 3.56 5.62 -0.29
C LEU A 170 3.04 4.47 0.56
N ASN A 171 2.88 4.63 1.87
CA ASN A 171 2.30 3.58 2.72
C ASN A 171 0.84 3.30 2.35
N ARG A 172 0.04 4.34 2.09
CA ARG A 172 -1.34 4.19 1.59
C ARG A 172 -1.35 3.55 0.21
N ALA A 173 -0.48 4.02 -0.68
CA ALA A 173 -0.32 3.51 -2.02
C ALA A 173 0.18 2.07 -1.98
N GLN A 174 1.13 1.66 -1.15
CA GLN A 174 1.53 0.26 -0.97
C GLN A 174 0.40 -0.59 -0.39
N VAL A 175 -0.52 -0.04 0.42
CA VAL A 175 -1.75 -0.79 0.79
C VAL A 175 -2.67 -0.97 -0.42
N LEU A 176 -2.72 -0.01 -1.33
CA LEU A 176 -3.54 -0.03 -2.56
C LEU A 176 -2.87 -0.72 -3.77
N LEU A 177 -1.53 -0.73 -3.81
CA LEU A 177 -0.62 -1.17 -4.87
C LEU A 177 0.12 -2.45 -4.47
N LYS A 178 0.05 -2.87 -3.19
CA LYS A 178 0.19 -4.29 -2.88
C LYS A 178 -0.78 -4.95 -3.83
N PRO A 179 -0.32 -5.80 -4.76
CA PRO A 179 -1.27 -6.59 -5.50
C PRO A 179 -2.15 -7.24 -4.41
N PRO A 180 -3.49 -7.24 -4.53
CA PRO A 180 -4.24 -8.26 -3.83
C PRO A 180 -3.46 -9.54 -4.08
N SER A 181 -3.07 -10.25 -3.03
CA SER A 181 -2.36 -11.51 -3.15
C SER A 181 -3.18 -12.38 -4.10
N PHE A 182 -2.80 -12.38 -5.38
CA PHE A 182 -3.35 -13.27 -6.36
C PHE A 182 -2.69 -14.58 -5.99
N GLY A 183 -3.39 -15.33 -5.12
CA GLY A 183 -3.07 -16.72 -4.90
C GLY A 183 -3.01 -17.44 -6.26
N PRO A 184 -2.41 -18.63 -6.30
CA PRO A 184 -2.28 -19.45 -7.50
C PRO A 184 -3.60 -19.71 -8.27
N ASP A 185 -4.76 -19.35 -7.72
CA ASP A 185 -6.09 -19.51 -8.32
C ASP A 185 -6.62 -18.33 -9.17
N GLY A 186 -5.87 -17.23 -9.34
CA GLY A 186 -6.09 -16.28 -10.44
C GLY A 186 -7.51 -15.69 -10.58
N ALA A 187 -8.25 -15.49 -9.48
CA ALA A 187 -9.64 -15.03 -9.52
C ALA A 187 -9.91 -13.93 -8.49
N ALA A 188 -9.44 -12.72 -8.79
CA ALA A 188 -10.26 -11.54 -8.56
C ALA A 188 -10.28 -10.78 -9.88
N ALA A 189 -10.98 -11.36 -10.84
CA ALA A 189 -11.69 -10.57 -11.84
C ALA A 189 -12.28 -9.35 -11.12
N ALA A 190 -11.90 -8.14 -11.51
CA ALA A 190 -12.46 -6.90 -10.98
C ALA A 190 -13.97 -7.08 -10.73
N ASP A 191 -14.41 -7.07 -9.47
CA ASP A 191 -15.83 -7.24 -9.11
C ASP A 191 -16.55 -5.92 -9.39
N PHE A 192 -16.65 -5.59 -10.68
CA PHE A 192 -17.30 -4.38 -11.15
C PHE A 192 -18.79 -4.45 -10.86
N GLU A 193 -19.41 -3.32 -10.55
CA GLU A 193 -20.87 -3.22 -10.44
C GLU A 193 -21.45 -3.07 -11.85
N LEU A 194 -22.53 -3.81 -12.14
CA LEU A 194 -23.32 -3.66 -13.35
C LEU A 194 -24.74 -3.27 -12.95
N THR A 195 -25.23 -2.15 -13.48
CA THR A 195 -26.58 -1.67 -13.20
C THR A 195 -27.32 -1.39 -14.51
N LEU A 196 -28.60 -1.70 -14.54
CA LEU A 196 -29.46 -1.45 -15.70
C LEU A 196 -30.42 -0.30 -15.36
N SER A 197 -30.55 0.66 -16.28
CA SER A 197 -31.46 1.79 -16.11
C SER A 197 -32.20 2.09 -17.41
N LYS A 198 -33.52 2.29 -17.33
CA LYS A 198 -34.33 2.75 -18.47
C LYS A 198 -34.10 4.25 -18.70
N VAL A 199 -33.82 4.63 -19.94
CA VAL A 199 -33.61 6.03 -20.34
C VAL A 199 -34.85 6.51 -21.11
N LYS A 200 -35.00 7.84 -21.26
CA LYS A 200 -36.02 8.41 -22.16
C LYS A 200 -35.82 7.84 -23.57
N ASP A 201 -36.92 7.58 -24.27
CA ASP A 201 -36.99 6.98 -25.62
C ASP A 201 -36.90 5.45 -25.72
N GLY A 202 -37.04 4.72 -24.61
CA GLY A 202 -37.13 3.24 -24.62
C GLY A 202 -35.79 2.52 -24.72
N GLU A 203 -34.69 3.25 -24.66
CA GLU A 203 -33.34 2.69 -24.57
C GLU A 203 -33.07 2.23 -23.13
N THR A 204 -32.39 1.09 -22.98
CA THR A 204 -31.84 0.69 -21.67
C THR A 204 -30.34 0.88 -21.67
N LEU A 205 -29.84 1.50 -20.62
CA LEU A 205 -28.43 1.77 -20.40
C LEU A 205 -27.89 0.82 -19.34
N ALA A 206 -26.94 -0.02 -19.74
CA ALA A 206 -26.15 -0.82 -18.82
C ALA A 206 -24.93 0.01 -18.39
N ARG A 207 -24.83 0.33 -17.10
CA ARG A 207 -23.72 1.09 -16.52
C ARG A 207 -22.82 0.16 -15.72
N LEU A 208 -21.57 0.07 -16.17
CA LEU A 208 -20.49 -0.59 -15.48
C LEU A 208 -19.74 0.42 -14.61
N ARG A 209 -19.48 0.07 -13.35
CA ARG A 209 -18.69 0.86 -12.41
C ARG A 209 -17.57 -0.01 -11.82
N LEU A 210 -16.34 0.49 -11.90
CA LEU A 210 -15.15 -0.19 -11.40
C LEU A 210 -14.25 0.83 -10.67
N PRO A 211 -13.96 0.67 -9.37
CA PRO A 211 -13.00 1.55 -8.70
C PRO A 211 -11.63 1.54 -9.39
N TYR A 212 -11.03 2.71 -9.60
CA TYR A 212 -9.72 2.79 -10.26
C TYR A 212 -8.63 2.04 -9.50
N LYS A 213 -8.74 1.97 -8.16
CA LYS A 213 -7.85 1.17 -7.30
C LYS A 213 -7.83 -0.33 -7.62
N ASP A 214 -8.87 -0.83 -8.31
CA ASP A 214 -9.01 -2.24 -8.66
C ASP A 214 -8.58 -2.51 -10.13
N ILE A 215 -8.03 -1.49 -10.81
CA ILE A 215 -7.47 -1.59 -12.16
C ILE A 215 -5.95 -1.73 -12.06
N TRP A 216 -5.41 -2.72 -12.77
CA TRP A 216 -3.97 -2.84 -12.95
C TRP A 216 -3.44 -1.80 -13.96
N PHE A 217 -2.44 -1.02 -13.54
CA PHE A 217 -1.75 -0.05 -14.39
C PHE A 217 -0.30 -0.45 -14.57
N LYS A 218 0.17 -0.36 -15.81
CA LYS A 218 1.60 -0.42 -16.13
C LYS A 218 2.20 0.98 -15.97
N ALA A 219 3.30 1.07 -15.23
CA ALA A 219 4.09 2.29 -15.17
C ALA A 219 5.04 2.35 -16.37
N GLU A 220 5.07 3.48 -17.07
CA GLU A 220 5.98 3.76 -18.18
C GLU A 220 6.48 5.21 -18.04
N GLY A 221 7.70 5.37 -17.53
CA GLY A 221 8.23 6.69 -17.16
C GLY A 221 7.42 7.33 -16.03
N ASP A 222 6.84 8.50 -16.29
CA ASP A 222 5.99 9.26 -15.36
C ASP A 222 4.49 9.02 -15.55
N ARG A 223 4.11 8.06 -16.40
CA ARG A 223 2.72 7.77 -16.76
C ARG A 223 2.27 6.39 -16.28
N PHE A 224 1.00 6.31 -15.89
CA PHE A 224 0.29 5.08 -15.55
C PHE A 224 -0.68 4.76 -16.67
N GLN A 225 -0.51 3.61 -17.30
CA GLN A 225 -1.30 3.21 -18.45
C GLN A 225 -2.00 1.88 -18.20
N ALA A 226 -3.26 1.79 -18.60
CA ALA A 226 -4.03 0.57 -18.63
C ALA A 226 -4.93 0.60 -19.86
N THR A 227 -5.35 -0.58 -20.33
CA THR A 227 -6.43 -0.68 -21.31
C THR A 227 -7.45 -1.66 -20.79
N LEU A 228 -8.70 -1.20 -20.66
CA LEU A 228 -9.82 -2.08 -20.32
C LEU A 228 -10.56 -2.47 -21.59
N ASP A 229 -10.55 -3.76 -21.91
CA ASP A 229 -11.33 -4.33 -23.01
C ASP A 229 -12.67 -4.83 -22.48
N LEU A 230 -13.75 -4.21 -22.94
CA LEU A 230 -15.12 -4.53 -22.59
C LEU A 230 -15.79 -5.25 -23.76
N GLU A 231 -16.51 -6.32 -23.45
CA GLU A 231 -17.36 -7.04 -24.40
C GLU A 231 -18.73 -7.29 -23.74
N ALA A 232 -19.79 -6.85 -24.40
CA ALA A 232 -21.15 -7.02 -23.94
C ALA A 232 -21.94 -7.83 -24.97
N GLU A 233 -22.70 -8.81 -24.49
CA GLU A 233 -23.50 -9.71 -25.31
C GLU A 233 -24.91 -9.80 -24.72
N VAL A 234 -25.94 -9.74 -25.55
CA VAL A 234 -27.33 -9.94 -25.15
C VAL A 234 -27.91 -11.13 -25.87
N THR A 235 -28.50 -12.06 -25.11
CA THR A 235 -29.16 -13.25 -25.63
C THR A 235 -30.65 -13.21 -25.38
N ASP A 236 -31.45 -13.73 -26.32
CA ASP A 236 -32.87 -13.98 -26.12
C ASP A 236 -33.13 -15.23 -25.25
N ALA A 237 -34.40 -15.53 -24.98
CA ALA A 237 -34.81 -16.68 -24.17
C ALA A 237 -34.39 -18.05 -24.73
N SER A 238 -34.06 -18.13 -26.03
CA SER A 238 -33.53 -19.35 -26.65
C SER A 238 -32.00 -19.50 -26.48
N GLY A 239 -31.34 -18.49 -25.90
CA GLY A 239 -29.89 -18.40 -25.79
C GLY A 239 -29.21 -17.90 -27.06
N LYS A 240 -29.96 -17.41 -28.04
CA LYS A 240 -29.39 -16.85 -29.27
C LYS A 240 -28.93 -15.42 -29.02
N THR A 241 -27.69 -15.11 -29.37
CA THR A 241 -27.15 -13.76 -29.35
C THR A 241 -27.93 -12.87 -30.33
N VAL A 242 -28.55 -11.81 -29.81
CA VAL A 242 -29.35 -10.83 -30.58
C VAL A 242 -28.67 -9.48 -30.67
N TRP A 243 -27.71 -9.20 -29.79
CA TRP A 243 -26.92 -7.97 -29.81
C TRP A 243 -25.57 -8.21 -29.15
N GLN A 244 -24.55 -7.51 -29.63
CA GLN A 244 -23.22 -7.52 -29.04
C GLN A 244 -22.52 -6.19 -29.28
N ASP A 245 -21.64 -5.80 -28.38
CA ASP A 245 -20.76 -4.64 -28.53
C ASP A 245 -19.39 -4.93 -27.89
N LYS A 246 -18.35 -4.32 -28.45
CA LYS A 246 -16.99 -4.47 -27.97
C LYS A 246 -16.26 -3.13 -28.01
N LYS A 247 -15.64 -2.75 -26.90
CA LYS A 247 -14.99 -1.45 -26.77
C LYS A 247 -13.75 -1.53 -25.88
N SER A 248 -12.69 -0.86 -26.30
CA SER A 248 -11.46 -0.72 -25.51
C SER A 248 -11.35 0.69 -24.96
N TYR A 249 -10.99 0.79 -23.69
CA TYR A 249 -10.83 2.04 -22.95
C TYR A 249 -9.37 2.20 -22.55
N PRO A 250 -8.55 2.92 -23.33
CA PRO A 250 -7.21 3.29 -22.91
C PRO A 250 -7.33 4.33 -21.78
N ILE A 251 -6.62 4.08 -20.69
CA ILE A 251 -6.56 4.94 -19.52
C ILE A 251 -5.09 5.30 -19.34
N ALA A 252 -4.78 6.60 -19.31
CA ALA A 252 -3.44 7.09 -19.13
C ALA A 252 -3.46 8.29 -18.19
N PHE A 253 -2.71 8.19 -17.09
CA PHE A 253 -2.62 9.24 -16.09
C PHE A 253 -1.17 9.70 -15.91
N GLY A 254 -0.97 11.01 -15.74
CA GLY A 254 0.27 11.51 -15.11
C GLY A 254 0.27 11.24 -13.61
N ARG A 255 1.40 11.41 -12.94
CA ARG A 255 1.57 11.12 -11.49
C ARG A 255 0.48 11.74 -10.60
N GLU A 256 0.28 13.06 -10.66
CA GLU A 256 -0.68 13.73 -9.78
C GLU A 256 -2.13 13.35 -10.09
N GLU A 257 -2.42 13.14 -11.37
CA GLU A 257 -3.73 12.72 -11.86
C GLU A 257 -4.04 11.31 -11.36
N PHE A 258 -3.07 10.40 -11.42
CA PHE A 258 -3.21 9.02 -10.94
C PHE A 258 -3.57 8.97 -9.45
N LEU A 259 -2.88 9.74 -8.61
CA LEU A 259 -3.16 9.80 -7.16
C LEU A 259 -4.57 10.32 -6.82
N LYS A 260 -5.13 11.18 -7.68
CA LYS A 260 -6.52 11.64 -7.56
C LYS A 260 -7.49 10.59 -8.10
N ALA A 261 -7.19 10.02 -9.27
CA ALA A 261 -8.03 9.06 -9.97
C ALA A 261 -8.21 7.76 -9.17
N ILE A 262 -7.18 7.27 -8.48
CA ILE A 262 -7.24 6.02 -7.70
C ILE A 262 -8.31 6.02 -6.60
N ARG A 263 -8.83 7.19 -6.23
CA ARG A 263 -9.90 7.40 -5.24
C ARG A 263 -11.30 7.49 -5.87
N GLN A 264 -11.39 7.38 -7.19
CA GLN A 264 -12.61 7.51 -7.98
C GLN A 264 -12.93 6.18 -8.68
N ASP A 265 -14.02 6.19 -9.45
CA ASP A 265 -14.47 5.04 -10.22
C ASP A 265 -14.34 5.30 -11.72
N PHE A 266 -13.93 4.28 -12.45
CA PHE A 266 -14.15 4.16 -13.88
C PHE A 266 -15.63 3.84 -14.14
N LEU A 267 -16.22 4.54 -15.11
CA LEU A 267 -17.60 4.35 -15.54
C LEU A 267 -17.64 4.08 -17.04
N ALA A 268 -18.31 3.01 -17.44
CA ALA A 268 -18.64 2.73 -18.83
C ALA A 268 -20.16 2.61 -18.98
N GLU A 269 -20.69 3.26 -20.00
CA GLU A 269 -22.12 3.22 -20.34
C GLU A 269 -22.30 2.47 -21.66
N ILE A 270 -23.17 1.47 -21.64
CA ILE A 270 -23.41 0.53 -22.73
C ILE A 270 -24.90 0.65 -23.13
N PRO A 271 -25.22 1.44 -24.17
CA PRO A 271 -26.60 1.60 -24.61
C PRO A 271 -27.07 0.35 -25.36
N VAL A 272 -28.13 -0.28 -24.86
CA VAL A 272 -28.75 -1.45 -25.47
C VAL A 272 -30.07 -1.05 -26.13
N ARG A 273 -30.14 -1.27 -27.45
CA ARG A 273 -31.31 -0.95 -28.29
C ARG A 273 -31.83 -2.23 -28.94
N LEU A 274 -32.92 -2.76 -28.38
CA LEU A 274 -33.60 -3.95 -28.86
C LEU A 274 -35.11 -3.74 -28.77
N ALA A 275 -35.88 -4.59 -29.47
CA ALA A 275 -37.33 -4.60 -29.33
C ALA A 275 -37.75 -5.00 -27.90
N PRO A 276 -38.97 -4.65 -27.45
CA PRO A 276 -39.48 -5.09 -26.16
C PRO A 276 -39.46 -6.62 -26.01
N GLY A 277 -39.04 -7.10 -24.85
CA GLY A 277 -38.85 -8.53 -24.61
C GLY A 277 -38.00 -8.84 -23.37
N GLU A 278 -37.89 -10.12 -23.07
CA GLU A 278 -37.03 -10.63 -22.01
C GLU A 278 -35.70 -11.13 -22.59
N TYR A 279 -34.61 -10.61 -22.04
CA TYR A 279 -33.25 -10.90 -22.47
C TYR A 279 -32.32 -11.14 -21.26
N GLU A 280 -31.13 -11.68 -21.50
CA GLU A 280 -30.01 -11.70 -20.56
C GLU A 280 -28.85 -10.92 -21.17
N ILE A 281 -28.27 -9.99 -20.42
CA ILE A 281 -27.03 -9.31 -20.80
C ILE A 281 -25.86 -9.95 -20.06
N ARG A 282 -24.80 -10.28 -20.78
CA ARG A 282 -23.51 -10.71 -20.27
C ARG A 282 -22.46 -9.65 -20.59
N VAL A 283 -21.81 -9.10 -19.58
CA VAL A 283 -20.71 -8.15 -19.74
C VAL A 283 -19.42 -8.79 -19.25
N SER A 284 -18.39 -8.74 -20.09
CA SER A 284 -17.03 -9.19 -19.83
C SER A 284 -16.09 -7.99 -19.85
N LEU A 285 -15.20 -7.88 -18.85
CA LEU A 285 -14.21 -6.82 -18.74
C LEU A 285 -12.83 -7.43 -18.48
N LYS A 286 -11.87 -7.13 -19.35
CA LYS A 286 -10.48 -7.59 -19.23
C LYS A 286 -9.55 -6.39 -19.12
N ASN A 287 -8.60 -6.45 -18.19
CA ASN A 287 -7.48 -5.53 -18.17
C ASN A 287 -6.35 -6.08 -19.05
N ALA A 288 -6.04 -5.41 -20.16
CA ALA A 288 -5.03 -5.85 -21.11
C ALA A 288 -3.58 -5.65 -20.63
N ALA A 289 -3.37 -4.84 -19.57
CA ALA A 289 -2.04 -4.61 -18.99
C ALA A 289 -1.62 -5.70 -17.99
N GLY A 290 -2.50 -6.66 -17.65
CA GLY A 290 -2.22 -7.76 -16.71
C GLY A 290 -2.48 -9.15 -17.32
N GLU A 291 -1.99 -10.20 -16.64
CA GLU A 291 -2.17 -11.61 -17.03
C GLU A 291 -3.51 -12.22 -16.54
N GLY A 292 -4.41 -11.39 -16.00
CA GLY A 292 -5.67 -11.82 -15.40
C GLY A 292 -6.72 -12.31 -16.40
N ARG A 293 -7.62 -13.17 -15.91
CA ARG A 293 -8.84 -13.58 -16.64
C ARG A 293 -9.85 -12.42 -16.67
N ALA A 294 -10.71 -12.41 -17.69
CA ALA A 294 -11.78 -11.42 -17.79
C ALA A 294 -12.81 -11.59 -16.66
N ALA A 295 -13.23 -10.49 -16.07
CA ALA A 295 -14.36 -10.43 -15.16
C ALA A 295 -15.67 -10.52 -15.94
N VAL A 296 -16.64 -11.31 -15.48
CA VAL A 296 -17.90 -11.51 -16.19
C VAL A 296 -19.07 -11.33 -15.23
N LYS A 297 -20.05 -10.50 -15.62
CA LYS A 297 -21.37 -10.41 -14.95
C LYS A 297 -22.50 -10.65 -15.93
N LYS A 298 -23.58 -11.19 -15.40
CA LYS A 298 -24.82 -11.46 -16.13
C LYS A 298 -25.97 -10.82 -15.38
N GLU A 299 -26.86 -10.15 -16.10
CA GLU A 299 -28.05 -9.52 -15.54
C GLU A 299 -29.27 -9.77 -16.44
N LYS A 300 -30.44 -9.88 -15.83
CA LYS A 300 -31.70 -9.95 -16.59
C LYS A 300 -32.02 -8.58 -17.16
N LEU A 301 -32.29 -8.53 -18.46
CA LEU A 301 -32.62 -7.31 -19.18
C LEU A 301 -34.07 -7.39 -19.67
N VAL A 302 -34.94 -6.55 -19.10
CA VAL A 302 -36.36 -6.48 -19.48
C VAL A 302 -36.63 -5.12 -20.09
N LEU A 303 -36.86 -5.11 -21.40
CA LEU A 303 -37.10 -3.90 -22.19
C LEU A 303 -38.58 -3.57 -22.27
#